data_AF-A0A845Y292-F1
#
_entry.id   AF-A0A845Y292-F1
#
_cell.length_a   1.000
_cell.length_b   1.000
_cell.length_c   1.000
_cell.angle_alpha   90.00
_cell.angle_beta   90.00
_cell.angle_gamma   90.00
#
_symmetry.space_group_name_H-M   'P 1'
#
loop_
_entity.id
_entity.type
_entity.pdbx_description
1 polymer ?
#
loop_
_entity_poly.entity_id
_entity_poly.type
_entity_poly.pdbx_seq_one_letter_code
_entity_poly.pdbx_strand_id
1 'polypeptide(L)'
;SGAFLPVQDFSKGVVKIQVVEGDLERIELEGLNRLREGYVRSRLELATHPPLNRSRLEEALKLLQLDPLLNQVDAELTAGSGSGSNILQVKLKEASAFHAGISTANNQSPSIGSLQTRLFVAHDNLLGFGDRFSTQYSFTEGLDLYDINYSIPLNPYNGTLTVRYNNSDSGIIEDEFEEFDIESETRTFSVSFRQPILRSPESEFALSLALDLRRSQTFLLGEPFSFSVGPEDGESKVTVLRFSQDWIDRSSPSRILAARSQFSFGLGAFDATINNSGTDGRFFSWLGQFQLVQQLSPRTTLITQINAQLTPDSLLSLERFSIGGVDTIKGYRQNQLVADNGILGSVQVRIPLTSDPTRLQLAPFFEIGTAWNNLDPDPDLATIASLGVGLRSQIISGLDLRLDYGIPLIEVNNRGNSLQENGFHFSVAYQP
;
A
#
# COMPACT_ATOMS: atom_id res chain seq x y z
N SER A 1 19.75 35.70 -8.57
CA SER A 1 20.39 36.76 -7.77
C SER A 1 21.64 37.25 -8.48
N GLY A 2 21.99 38.52 -8.29
CA GLY A 2 23.22 39.12 -8.85
C GLY A 2 23.88 40.04 -7.83
N ALA A 3 25.20 40.15 -7.87
CA ALA A 3 25.97 41.11 -7.08
C ALA A 3 26.54 42.18 -8.01
N PHE A 4 26.47 43.43 -7.61
CA PHE A 4 27.00 44.55 -8.37
C PHE A 4 27.64 45.59 -7.46
N LEU A 5 28.50 46.42 -8.03
CA LEU A 5 29.11 47.55 -7.33
C LEU A 5 28.22 48.78 -7.57
N PRO A 6 27.45 49.24 -6.57
CA PRO A 6 26.73 50.51 -6.69
C PRO A 6 27.74 51.66 -6.83
N VAL A 7 27.29 52.77 -7.39
CA VAL A 7 28.07 54.00 -7.46
C VAL A 7 28.48 54.41 -6.04
N GLN A 8 29.79 54.52 -5.80
CA GLN A 8 30.36 54.76 -4.48
C GLN A 8 31.74 55.42 -4.58
N ASP A 9 32.20 56.00 -3.47
CA ASP A 9 33.53 56.58 -3.35
C ASP A 9 34.53 55.55 -2.81
N PHE A 10 35.62 55.34 -3.54
CA PHE A 10 36.70 54.40 -3.19
C PHE A 10 37.79 55.02 -2.29
N SER A 11 37.72 56.32 -2.01
CA SER A 11 38.76 57.08 -1.28
C SER A 11 39.06 56.54 0.13
N LYS A 12 38.09 55.87 0.76
CA LYS A 12 38.20 55.32 2.12
C LYS A 12 38.73 53.87 2.17
N GLY A 13 39.05 53.26 1.03
CA GLY A 13 39.52 51.87 0.94
C GLY A 13 38.48 50.81 1.31
N VAL A 14 37.19 51.17 1.37
CA VAL A 14 36.08 50.26 1.65
C VAL A 14 35.24 50.10 0.38
N VAL A 15 35.00 48.85 -0.03
CA VAL A 15 34.17 48.51 -1.20
C VAL A 15 32.83 47.95 -0.73
N LYS A 16 31.74 48.64 -1.07
CA LYS A 16 30.35 48.20 -0.90
C LYS A 16 29.93 47.35 -2.09
N ILE A 17 29.56 46.11 -1.85
CA ILE A 17 28.93 45.23 -2.86
C ILE A 17 27.45 45.14 -2.51
N GLN A 18 26.58 45.38 -3.50
CA GLN A 18 25.13 45.24 -3.34
C GLN A 18 24.67 43.96 -4.01
N VAL A 19 23.84 43.18 -3.31
CA VAL A 19 23.25 41.94 -3.82
C VAL A 19 21.76 42.20 -4.10
N VAL A 20 21.31 41.85 -5.30
CA VAL A 20 19.89 41.74 -5.65
C VAL A 20 19.53 40.28 -5.58
N GLU A 21 18.70 39.95 -4.60
CA GLU A 21 18.11 38.63 -4.49
C GLU A 21 17.06 38.46 -5.59
N GLY A 22 17.09 37.31 -6.26
CA GLY A 22 16.05 37.00 -7.23
C GLY A 22 14.75 36.67 -6.52
N ASP A 23 13.63 37.19 -7.02
CA ASP A 23 12.28 36.81 -6.60
C ASP A 23 11.48 36.22 -7.76
N LEU A 24 10.30 35.68 -7.43
CA LEU A 24 9.34 35.20 -8.41
C LEU A 24 8.14 36.14 -8.42
N GLU A 25 7.86 36.74 -9.58
CA GLU A 25 6.72 37.62 -9.78
C GLU A 25 5.40 36.84 -9.78
N ARG A 26 5.36 35.74 -10.55
CA ARG A 26 4.19 34.87 -10.69
C ARG A 26 4.56 33.50 -11.27
N ILE A 27 3.62 32.57 -11.12
CA ILE A 27 3.64 31.24 -11.75
C ILE A 27 2.55 31.21 -12.82
N GLU A 28 2.93 30.89 -14.06
CA GLU A 28 2.02 30.70 -15.19
C GLU A 28 1.88 29.20 -15.45
N LEU A 29 0.64 28.69 -15.40
CA LEU A 29 0.33 27.28 -15.59
C LEU A 29 -0.43 27.09 -16.89
N GLU A 30 0.00 26.14 -17.73
CA GLU A 30 -0.65 25.81 -19.00
C GLU A 30 -0.88 24.30 -19.12
N GLY A 31 -1.95 23.89 -19.81
CA GLY A 31 -2.21 22.49 -20.17
C GLY A 31 -3.05 21.67 -19.18
N LEU A 32 -3.52 22.28 -18.10
CA LEU A 32 -4.52 21.68 -17.20
C LEU A 32 -5.93 21.83 -17.77
N ASN A 33 -6.73 20.77 -17.68
CA ASN A 33 -8.12 20.71 -18.14
C ASN A 33 -9.08 20.39 -16.98
N ARG A 34 -8.81 19.36 -16.18
CA ARG A 34 -9.65 18.93 -15.05
C ARG A 34 -9.01 19.28 -13.71
N LEU A 35 -7.69 19.15 -13.59
CA LEU A 35 -6.97 19.46 -12.37
C LEU A 35 -6.96 20.97 -12.17
N ARG A 36 -7.42 21.43 -11.01
CA ARG A 36 -7.45 22.85 -10.70
C ARG A 36 -6.03 23.39 -10.57
N GLU A 37 -5.76 24.54 -11.17
CA GLU A 37 -4.47 25.24 -11.05
C GLU A 37 -4.01 25.40 -9.60
N GLY A 38 -4.94 25.67 -8.68
CA GLY A 38 -4.64 25.82 -7.26
C GLY A 38 -3.91 24.63 -6.65
N TYR A 39 -4.18 23.40 -7.14
CA TYR A 39 -3.49 22.19 -6.69
C TYR A 39 -1.99 22.24 -7.01
N VAL A 40 -1.64 22.62 -8.24
CA VAL A 40 -0.25 22.67 -8.71
C VAL A 40 0.45 23.91 -8.16
N ARG A 41 -0.22 25.06 -8.24
CA ARG A 41 0.28 26.35 -7.78
C ARG A 41 0.70 26.31 -6.31
N SER A 42 -0.17 25.81 -5.42
CA SER A 42 0.13 25.78 -3.98
C SER A 42 1.35 24.93 -3.64
N ARG A 43 1.66 23.90 -4.45
CA ARG A 43 2.83 23.01 -4.27
C ARG A 43 4.11 23.67 -4.75
N LEU A 44 4.06 24.41 -5.86
CA LEU A 44 5.19 25.19 -6.36
C LEU A 44 5.53 26.34 -5.41
N GLU A 45 4.51 26.99 -4.83
CA GLU A 45 4.69 28.13 -3.92
C GLU A 45 5.54 27.79 -2.69
N LEU A 46 5.57 26.53 -2.25
CA LEU A 46 6.45 26.06 -1.18
C LEU A 46 7.95 26.27 -1.48
N ALA A 47 8.33 26.24 -2.76
CA ALA A 47 9.71 26.31 -3.21
C ALA A 47 10.11 27.67 -3.79
N THR A 48 9.16 28.58 -4.00
CA THR A 48 9.39 29.86 -4.70
C THR A 48 9.48 31.07 -3.77
N HIS A 49 9.62 30.86 -2.44
CA HIS A 49 9.83 31.95 -1.49
C HIS A 49 11.19 32.67 -1.71
N PRO A 50 11.24 34.01 -1.61
CA PRO A 50 12.49 34.77 -1.69
C PRO A 50 13.49 34.41 -0.58
N PRO A 51 14.81 34.40 -0.86
CA PRO A 51 15.41 34.49 -2.20
C PRO A 51 15.11 33.21 -3.00
N LEU A 52 14.80 33.39 -4.29
CA LEU A 52 14.55 32.28 -5.19
C LEU A 52 15.77 31.34 -5.22
N ASN A 53 15.54 30.07 -4.87
CA ASN A 53 16.59 29.07 -4.80
C ASN A 53 16.35 28.00 -5.86
N ARG A 54 17.32 27.84 -6.75
CA ARG A 54 17.24 26.90 -7.86
C ARG A 54 17.05 25.45 -7.40
N SER A 55 17.79 25.01 -6.38
CA SER A 55 17.72 23.63 -5.89
C SER A 55 16.36 23.31 -5.28
N ARG A 56 15.77 24.23 -4.50
CA ARG A 56 14.40 24.06 -3.97
C ARG A 56 13.37 23.96 -5.07
N LEU A 57 13.47 24.81 -6.09
CA LEU A 57 12.57 24.80 -7.24
C LEU A 57 12.69 23.51 -8.06
N GLU A 58 13.92 23.07 -8.34
CA GLU A 58 14.18 21.80 -9.03
C GLU A 58 13.60 20.61 -8.26
N GLU A 59 13.72 20.59 -6.94
CA GLU A 59 13.13 19.55 -6.09
C GLU A 59 11.59 19.56 -6.16
N ALA A 60 10.95 20.71 -6.05
CA ALA A 60 9.49 20.83 -6.17
C ALA A 60 8.97 20.41 -7.56
N LEU A 61 9.68 20.76 -8.63
CA LEU A 61 9.35 20.31 -9.99
C LEU A 61 9.50 18.80 -10.15
N LYS A 62 10.54 18.20 -9.58
CA LYS A 62 10.70 16.73 -9.55
C LYS A 62 9.57 16.07 -8.75
N LEU A 63 9.16 16.64 -7.62
CA LEU A 63 8.03 16.13 -6.84
C LEU A 63 6.71 16.20 -7.61
N LEU A 64 6.48 17.26 -8.41
CA LEU A 64 5.34 17.33 -9.32
C LEU A 64 5.42 16.32 -10.46
N GLN A 65 6.61 16.07 -11.00
CA GLN A 65 6.81 15.06 -12.05
C GLN A 65 6.58 13.63 -11.54
N LEU A 66 6.69 13.40 -10.22
CA LEU A 66 6.32 12.15 -9.54
C LEU A 66 4.84 12.07 -9.15
N ASP A 67 4.07 13.15 -9.32
CA ASP A 67 2.64 13.15 -9.05
C ASP A 67 1.91 12.34 -10.13
N PRO A 68 1.16 11.29 -9.76
CA PRO A 68 0.49 10.42 -10.73
C PRO A 68 -0.59 11.13 -11.56
N LEU A 69 -1.03 12.33 -11.16
CA LEU A 69 -2.01 13.13 -11.90
C LEU A 69 -1.42 13.81 -13.14
N LEU A 70 -0.10 13.80 -13.30
CA LEU A 70 0.64 14.50 -14.35
C LEU A 70 1.53 13.52 -15.12
N ASN A 71 1.37 13.47 -16.44
CA ASN A 71 2.25 12.73 -17.34
C ASN A 71 3.53 13.50 -17.66
N GLN A 72 3.47 14.83 -17.65
CA GLN A 72 4.57 15.70 -18.08
C GLN A 72 4.52 17.02 -17.31
N VAL A 73 5.70 17.48 -16.87
CA VAL A 73 5.92 18.76 -16.21
C VAL A 73 7.16 19.42 -16.81
N ASP A 74 6.94 20.40 -17.69
CA ASP A 74 8.01 21.22 -18.26
C ASP A 74 7.98 22.61 -17.62
N ALA A 75 9.13 23.10 -17.18
CA ALA A 75 9.22 24.41 -16.53
C ALA A 75 10.34 25.26 -17.13
N GLU A 76 10.05 26.54 -17.31
CA GLU A 76 11.00 27.55 -17.80
C GLU A 76 10.94 28.79 -16.90
N LEU A 77 12.10 29.36 -16.61
CA LEU A 77 12.22 30.60 -15.85
C LEU A 77 12.57 31.75 -16.81
N THR A 78 11.67 32.72 -16.93
CA THR A 78 11.84 33.89 -17.79
C THR A 78 11.99 35.18 -16.98
N ALA A 79 12.49 36.24 -17.61
CA ALA A 79 12.65 37.53 -16.94
C ALA A 79 11.29 38.20 -16.69
N GLY A 80 11.08 38.67 -15.47
CA GLY A 80 9.89 39.41 -15.06
C GLY A 80 9.93 40.90 -15.43
N SER A 81 8.96 41.65 -14.90
CA SER A 81 8.79 43.09 -15.16
C SER A 81 9.82 43.96 -14.44
N GLY A 82 10.36 43.49 -13.31
CA GLY A 82 11.33 44.20 -12.47
C GLY A 82 12.74 43.59 -12.51
N SER A 83 13.75 44.39 -12.17
CA SER A 83 15.13 43.90 -12.02
C SER A 83 15.20 42.91 -10.85
N GLY A 84 15.71 41.70 -11.13
CA GLY A 84 15.74 40.60 -10.16
C GLY A 84 14.46 39.77 -10.11
N SER A 85 13.41 40.16 -10.82
CA SER A 85 12.15 39.43 -10.86
C SER A 85 12.08 38.42 -12.01
N ASN A 86 11.46 37.28 -11.75
CA ASN A 86 11.37 36.16 -12.69
C ASN A 86 9.94 35.62 -12.76
N ILE A 87 9.56 35.05 -13.90
CA ILE A 87 8.28 34.38 -14.11
C ILE A 87 8.55 32.89 -14.31
N LEU A 88 7.85 32.03 -13.58
CA LEU A 88 7.93 30.57 -13.74
C LEU A 88 6.79 30.12 -14.64
N GLN A 89 7.12 29.71 -15.85
CA GLN A 89 6.17 29.11 -16.79
C GLN A 89 6.21 27.60 -16.65
N VAL A 90 5.07 26.97 -16.39
CA VAL A 90 4.97 25.51 -16.22
C VAL A 90 3.91 24.97 -17.18
N LYS A 91 4.37 24.16 -18.13
CA LYS A 91 3.53 23.43 -19.09
C LYS A 91 3.31 22.02 -18.57
N LEU A 92 2.04 21.65 -18.46
CA LEU A 92 1.60 20.44 -17.80
C LEU A 92 0.80 19.58 -18.78
N LYS A 93 0.92 18.27 -18.64
CA LYS A 93 0.02 17.32 -19.31
C LYS A 93 -0.59 16.41 -18.27
N GLU A 94 -1.91 16.46 -18.12
CA GLU A 94 -2.62 15.57 -17.21
C GLU A 94 -2.45 14.10 -17.60
N ALA A 95 -2.41 13.24 -16.58
CA ALA A 95 -2.46 11.80 -16.74
C ALA A 95 -3.85 11.31 -17.17
N SER A 96 -3.92 10.08 -17.69
CA SER A 96 -5.22 9.42 -17.85
C SER A 96 -5.87 9.31 -16.48
N ALA A 97 -7.16 9.58 -16.42
CA ALA A 97 -7.89 9.67 -15.17
C ALA A 97 -8.64 8.41 -14.81
N PHE A 98 -9.13 7.73 -15.84
CA PHE A 98 -9.98 6.58 -15.69
C PHE A 98 -9.13 5.34 -15.85
N HIS A 99 -9.23 4.46 -14.86
CA HIS A 99 -8.56 3.18 -14.83
C HIS A 99 -9.60 2.12 -14.57
N ALA A 100 -9.59 1.05 -15.35
CA ALA A 100 -10.40 -0.12 -15.11
C ALA A 100 -9.58 -1.37 -15.39
N GLY A 101 -9.86 -2.46 -14.69
CA GLY A 101 -9.14 -3.69 -14.89
C GLY A 101 -9.91 -4.89 -14.38
N ILE A 102 -9.50 -6.05 -14.88
CA ILE A 102 -9.97 -7.36 -14.42
C ILE A 102 -8.76 -8.21 -14.05
N SER A 103 -8.88 -8.99 -12.99
CA SER A 103 -7.87 -10.00 -12.65
C SER A 103 -8.53 -11.27 -12.14
N THR A 104 -7.88 -12.40 -12.39
CA THR A 104 -8.26 -13.71 -11.87
C THR A 104 -7.02 -14.36 -11.28
N ALA A 105 -7.12 -14.85 -10.04
CA ALA A 105 -6.02 -15.48 -9.32
C ALA A 105 -6.55 -16.57 -8.41
N ASN A 106 -5.72 -17.56 -8.08
CA ASN A 106 -6.05 -18.54 -7.04
C ASN A 106 -5.44 -18.13 -5.69
N ASN A 107 -5.86 -16.99 -5.15
CA ASN A 107 -5.28 -16.40 -3.94
C ASN A 107 -6.28 -16.25 -2.78
N GLN A 108 -7.35 -17.04 -2.80
CA GLN A 108 -8.29 -17.15 -1.68
C GLN A 108 -8.28 -18.53 -1.03
N SER A 109 -8.78 -18.64 0.20
CA SER A 109 -8.81 -19.93 0.88
C SER A 109 -9.67 -20.93 0.10
N PRO A 110 -9.21 -22.19 -0.07
CA PRO A 110 -10.00 -23.23 -0.73
C PRO A 110 -11.41 -23.36 -0.15
N SER A 111 -11.57 -23.15 1.16
CA SER A 111 -12.85 -23.24 1.87
C SER A 111 -13.92 -22.27 1.38
N ILE A 112 -13.54 -21.16 0.74
CA ILE A 112 -14.47 -20.16 0.20
C ILE A 112 -14.31 -20.01 -1.31
N GLY A 113 -13.71 -21.00 -1.99
CA GLY A 113 -13.41 -20.94 -3.41
C GLY A 113 -12.05 -20.30 -3.68
N SER A 114 -11.09 -21.13 -4.11
CA SER A 114 -9.71 -20.69 -4.34
C SER A 114 -9.57 -19.67 -5.47
N LEU A 115 -10.41 -19.76 -6.52
CA LEU A 115 -10.37 -18.93 -7.71
C LEU A 115 -11.17 -17.64 -7.49
N GLN A 116 -10.45 -16.53 -7.36
CA GLN A 116 -11.03 -15.20 -7.21
C GLN A 116 -10.92 -14.42 -8.51
N THR A 117 -12.05 -13.85 -8.96
CA THR A 117 -12.07 -12.80 -9.97
C THR A 117 -12.28 -11.45 -9.30
N ARG A 118 -11.57 -10.43 -9.78
CA ARG A 118 -11.62 -9.06 -9.28
C ARG A 118 -11.83 -8.10 -10.43
N LEU A 119 -12.84 -7.25 -10.30
CA LEU A 119 -13.10 -6.09 -11.14
C LEU A 119 -12.69 -4.83 -10.37
N PHE A 120 -11.97 -3.92 -11.02
CA PHE A 120 -11.53 -2.67 -10.42
C PHE A 120 -11.86 -1.50 -11.33
N VAL A 121 -12.31 -0.40 -10.74
CA VAL A 121 -12.51 0.89 -11.40
C VAL A 121 -11.97 2.00 -10.51
N ALA A 122 -11.23 2.94 -11.07
CA ALA A 122 -10.80 4.15 -10.41
C ALA A 122 -10.92 5.37 -11.31
N HIS A 123 -11.14 6.51 -10.67
CA HIS A 123 -11.09 7.82 -11.29
C HIS A 123 -10.20 8.75 -10.47
N ASP A 124 -9.07 9.13 -11.05
CA ASP A 124 -8.12 10.07 -10.48
C ASP A 124 -8.54 11.51 -10.78
N ASN A 125 -8.39 12.38 -9.79
CA ASN A 125 -8.81 13.78 -9.83
C ASN A 125 -10.30 13.97 -10.19
N LEU A 126 -11.20 13.27 -9.49
CA LEU A 126 -12.65 13.25 -9.81
C LEU A 126 -13.30 14.64 -9.71
N LEU A 127 -13.02 15.42 -8.66
CA LEU A 127 -13.62 16.74 -8.41
C LEU A 127 -12.70 17.92 -8.78
N GLY A 128 -11.50 17.62 -9.30
CA GLY A 128 -10.49 18.61 -9.68
C GLY A 128 -9.50 18.98 -8.57
N PHE A 129 -9.59 18.35 -7.39
CA PHE A 129 -8.76 18.66 -6.23
C PHE A 129 -7.56 17.71 -6.06
N GLY A 130 -7.30 16.86 -7.06
CA GLY A 130 -6.37 15.74 -6.93
C GLY A 130 -6.91 14.59 -6.08
N ASP A 131 -8.22 14.54 -5.88
CA ASP A 131 -8.93 13.48 -5.18
C ASP A 131 -9.06 12.22 -6.03
N ARG A 132 -9.10 11.04 -5.40
CA ARG A 132 -9.21 9.74 -6.07
C ARG A 132 -10.40 8.97 -5.54
N PHE A 133 -11.25 8.51 -6.44
CA PHE A 133 -12.27 7.52 -6.16
C PHE A 133 -11.84 6.17 -6.74
N SER A 134 -11.99 5.09 -5.98
CA SER A 134 -11.79 3.75 -6.51
C SER A 134 -12.72 2.73 -5.86
N THR A 135 -13.23 1.81 -6.67
CA THR A 135 -14.06 0.70 -6.23
C THR A 135 -13.53 -0.61 -6.78
N GLN A 136 -13.66 -1.66 -6.00
CA GLN A 136 -13.30 -3.02 -6.36
C GLN A 136 -14.43 -3.96 -5.98
N TYR A 137 -14.73 -4.91 -6.85
CA TYR A 137 -15.58 -6.05 -6.54
C TYR A 137 -14.78 -7.33 -6.76
N SER A 138 -14.77 -8.22 -5.79
CA SER A 138 -14.05 -9.48 -5.82
C SER A 138 -14.99 -10.61 -5.44
N PHE A 139 -15.02 -11.68 -6.23
CA PHE A 139 -15.91 -12.80 -6.01
C PHE A 139 -15.23 -14.13 -6.30
N THR A 140 -15.70 -15.17 -5.61
CA THR A 140 -15.36 -16.57 -5.83
C THR A 140 -16.69 -17.36 -5.89
N GLU A 141 -16.64 -18.68 -5.73
CA GLU A 141 -17.84 -19.51 -5.55
C GLU A 141 -18.49 -19.32 -4.16
N GLY A 142 -17.72 -18.96 -3.13
CA GLY A 142 -18.19 -18.81 -1.74
C GLY A 142 -17.83 -17.47 -1.11
N LEU A 143 -17.55 -16.43 -1.90
CA LEU A 143 -17.19 -15.09 -1.40
C LEU A 143 -17.71 -14.00 -2.33
N ASP A 144 -18.27 -12.96 -1.73
CA ASP A 144 -18.60 -11.68 -2.35
C ASP A 144 -17.99 -10.53 -1.53
N LEU A 145 -17.12 -9.74 -2.15
CA LEU A 145 -16.40 -8.65 -1.49
C LEU A 145 -16.46 -7.35 -2.29
N TYR A 146 -16.89 -6.28 -1.63
CA TYR A 146 -16.92 -4.92 -2.17
C TYR A 146 -15.97 -4.01 -1.39
N ASP A 147 -15.20 -3.21 -2.11
CA ASP A 147 -14.26 -2.25 -1.54
C ASP A 147 -14.43 -0.88 -2.20
N ILE A 148 -14.73 0.15 -1.43
CA ILE A 148 -14.94 1.51 -1.92
C ILE A 148 -14.00 2.43 -1.17
N ASN A 149 -13.25 3.25 -1.90
CA ASN A 149 -12.28 4.19 -1.35
C ASN A 149 -12.48 5.57 -1.99
N TYR A 150 -12.40 6.60 -1.15
CA TYR A 150 -12.28 7.98 -1.60
C TYR A 150 -11.15 8.66 -0.82
N SER A 151 -10.20 9.26 -1.53
CA SER A 151 -9.09 10.00 -0.92
C SER A 151 -8.97 11.40 -1.49
N ILE A 152 -8.62 12.37 -0.64
CA ILE A 152 -8.47 13.77 -1.02
C ILE A 152 -7.23 14.39 -0.33
N PRO A 153 -6.34 15.02 -1.10
CA PRO A 153 -5.24 15.79 -0.52
C PRO A 153 -5.78 17.13 0.02
N LEU A 154 -5.49 17.40 1.30
CA LEU A 154 -5.99 18.55 2.04
C LEU A 154 -5.01 19.73 2.09
N ASN A 155 -3.73 19.51 1.77
CA ASN A 155 -2.70 20.54 1.83
C ASN A 155 -1.59 20.36 0.76
N PRO A 156 -0.72 21.37 0.55
CA PRO A 156 0.36 21.31 -0.43
C PRO A 156 1.48 20.32 -0.09
N TYR A 157 1.56 19.84 1.15
CA TYR A 157 2.53 18.83 1.60
C TYR A 157 2.02 17.39 1.37
N ASN A 158 0.93 17.20 0.60
CA ASN A 158 0.28 15.91 0.36
C ASN A 158 -0.25 15.24 1.64
N GLY A 159 -0.73 16.03 2.61
CA GLY A 159 -1.59 15.50 3.67
C GLY A 159 -2.90 15.00 3.06
N THR A 160 -3.22 13.71 3.21
CA THR A 160 -4.33 13.06 2.53
C THR A 160 -5.30 12.45 3.52
N LEU A 161 -6.58 12.79 3.39
CA LEU A 161 -7.69 12.13 4.07
C LEU A 161 -8.23 11.02 3.18
N THR A 162 -8.46 9.84 3.74
CA THR A 162 -9.07 8.70 3.05
C THR A 162 -10.25 8.17 3.85
N VAL A 163 -11.34 7.89 3.16
CA VAL A 163 -12.49 7.15 3.69
C VAL A 163 -12.62 5.87 2.89
N ARG A 164 -12.72 4.73 3.58
CA ARG A 164 -12.87 3.41 2.98
C ARG A 164 -14.05 2.66 3.61
N TYR A 165 -14.81 1.98 2.78
CA TYR A 165 -15.82 1.01 3.18
C TYR A 165 -15.54 -0.33 2.52
N ASN A 166 -15.54 -1.40 3.30
CA ASN A 166 -15.35 -2.75 2.83
C ASN A 166 -16.43 -3.66 3.41
N ASN A 167 -17.02 -4.51 2.57
CA ASN A 167 -17.95 -5.57 2.96
C ASN A 167 -17.50 -6.89 2.34
N SER A 168 -17.59 -7.96 3.10
CA SER A 168 -17.20 -9.31 2.70
C SER A 168 -18.19 -10.30 3.27
N ASP A 169 -18.90 -11.00 2.39
CA ASP A 169 -19.82 -12.07 2.74
C ASP A 169 -19.23 -13.37 2.18
N SER A 170 -19.11 -14.40 3.00
CA SER A 170 -18.51 -15.67 2.60
C SER A 170 -19.22 -16.88 3.19
N GLY A 171 -19.34 -17.94 2.40
CA GLY A 171 -19.83 -19.25 2.81
C GLY A 171 -18.78 -20.33 2.60
N ILE A 172 -18.72 -21.30 3.51
CA ILE A 172 -17.83 -22.45 3.35
C ILE A 172 -18.43 -23.43 2.33
N ILE A 173 -17.65 -23.72 1.28
CA ILE A 173 -18.05 -24.57 0.15
C ILE A 173 -17.26 -25.89 0.05
N GLU A 174 -16.41 -26.19 1.04
CA GLU A 174 -15.71 -27.49 1.09
C GLU A 174 -16.74 -28.60 1.36
N ASP A 175 -16.74 -29.67 0.54
CA ASP A 175 -17.73 -30.77 0.57
C ASP A 175 -17.97 -31.33 1.98
N GLU A 176 -16.94 -31.44 2.83
CA GLU A 176 -17.05 -31.95 4.19
C GLU A 176 -17.80 -31.01 5.15
N PHE A 177 -17.96 -29.75 4.77
CA PHE A 177 -18.55 -28.69 5.59
C PHE A 177 -19.77 -28.01 4.98
N GLU A 178 -20.06 -28.27 3.70
CA GLU A 178 -21.19 -27.65 2.97
C GLU A 178 -22.53 -27.90 3.69
N GLU A 179 -22.73 -29.07 4.31
CA GLU A 179 -23.95 -29.40 5.05
C GLU A 179 -24.19 -28.54 6.31
N PHE A 180 -23.13 -27.91 6.84
CA PHE A 180 -23.21 -27.08 8.04
C PHE A 180 -23.58 -25.62 7.75
N ASP A 181 -23.61 -25.22 6.47
CA ASP A 181 -24.02 -23.87 6.05
C ASP A 181 -23.34 -22.78 6.90
N ILE A 182 -22.01 -22.82 6.90
CA ILE A 182 -21.17 -21.91 7.69
C ILE A 182 -20.96 -20.64 6.89
N GLU A 183 -21.50 -19.53 7.40
CA GLU A 183 -21.42 -18.22 6.76
C GLU A 183 -20.67 -17.23 7.65
N SER A 184 -20.05 -16.23 7.03
CA SER A 184 -19.45 -15.09 7.71
C SER A 184 -19.71 -13.80 6.95
N GLU A 185 -20.22 -12.80 7.67
CA GLU A 185 -20.37 -11.43 7.18
C GLU A 185 -19.36 -10.53 7.89
N THR A 186 -18.60 -9.73 7.15
CA THR A 186 -17.64 -8.78 7.70
C THR A 186 -17.77 -7.41 7.05
N ARG A 187 -17.83 -6.37 7.89
CA ARG A 187 -17.92 -4.97 7.47
C ARG A 187 -16.82 -4.16 8.14
N THR A 188 -16.17 -3.31 7.37
CA THR A 188 -15.14 -2.38 7.87
C THR A 188 -15.39 -0.99 7.31
N PHE A 189 -15.47 -0.01 8.20
CA PHE A 189 -15.44 1.41 7.86
C PHE A 189 -14.17 2.04 8.43
N SER A 190 -13.41 2.72 7.58
CA SER A 190 -12.12 3.29 7.95
C SER A 190 -12.06 4.77 7.55
N VAL A 191 -11.59 5.61 8.46
CA VAL A 191 -11.18 6.99 8.17
C VAL A 191 -9.72 7.14 8.54
N SER A 192 -8.89 7.59 7.61
CA SER A 192 -7.46 7.77 7.85
C SER A 192 -6.93 9.09 7.32
N PHE A 193 -5.98 9.66 8.06
CA PHE A 193 -5.23 10.84 7.64
C PHE A 193 -3.74 10.50 7.61
N ARG A 194 -3.10 10.73 6.46
CA ARG A 194 -1.67 10.51 6.23
C ARG A 194 -0.99 11.84 5.91
N GLN A 195 0.09 12.16 6.61
CA GLN A 195 0.88 13.37 6.41
C GLN A 195 2.36 13.02 6.18
N PRO A 196 2.89 13.23 4.96
CA PRO A 196 4.32 13.31 4.73
C PRO A 196 4.92 14.42 5.59
N ILE A 197 5.93 14.09 6.39
CA ILE A 197 6.66 15.03 7.26
C ILE A 197 7.96 15.44 6.59
N LEU A 198 8.65 14.48 5.98
CA LEU A 198 9.83 14.70 5.14
C LEU A 198 9.56 14.09 3.78
N ARG A 199 9.82 14.84 2.72
CA ARG A 199 9.55 14.38 1.36
C ARG A 199 10.50 15.03 0.38
N SER A 200 11.30 14.20 -0.30
CA SER A 200 12.10 14.53 -1.46
C SER A 200 11.80 13.50 -2.57
N PRO A 201 12.30 13.70 -3.80
CA PRO A 201 12.20 12.69 -4.85
C PRO A 201 12.81 11.33 -4.46
N GLU A 202 13.83 11.35 -3.61
CA GLU A 202 14.60 10.19 -3.19
C GLU A 202 14.10 9.55 -1.90
N SER A 203 13.46 10.29 -0.98
CA SER A 203 12.98 9.71 0.29
C SER A 203 11.69 10.34 0.77
N GLU A 204 10.86 9.55 1.44
CA GLU A 204 9.67 10.05 2.12
C GLU A 204 9.54 9.40 3.51
N PHE A 205 9.22 10.22 4.51
CA PHE A 205 8.80 9.79 5.84
C PHE A 205 7.43 10.41 6.13
N ALA A 206 6.44 9.57 6.43
CA ALA A 206 5.07 10.00 6.68
C ALA A 206 4.52 9.37 7.96
N LEU A 207 3.63 10.13 8.60
CA LEU A 207 2.86 9.67 9.74
C LEU A 207 1.40 9.51 9.33
N SER A 208 0.75 8.45 9.81
CA SER A 208 -0.65 8.16 9.54
C SER A 208 -1.40 7.89 10.84
N LEU A 209 -2.64 8.36 10.90
CA LEU A 209 -3.61 8.01 11.94
C LEU A 209 -4.87 7.49 11.28
N ALA A 210 -5.39 6.35 11.71
CA ALA A 210 -6.63 5.76 11.19
C ALA A 210 -7.54 5.30 12.33
N LEU A 211 -8.85 5.44 12.13
CA LEU A 211 -9.87 4.85 12.97
C LEU A 211 -10.65 3.83 12.14
N ASP A 212 -10.61 2.57 12.57
CA ASP A 212 -11.33 1.47 11.93
C ASP A 212 -12.48 1.01 12.83
N LEU A 213 -13.68 0.93 12.27
CA LEU A 213 -14.84 0.29 12.87
C LEU A 213 -15.07 -1.02 12.11
N ARG A 214 -14.85 -2.15 12.78
CA ARG A 214 -14.96 -3.48 12.16
C ARG A 214 -15.99 -4.31 12.90
N ARG A 215 -16.84 -5.00 12.14
CA ARG A 215 -17.83 -5.95 12.63
C ARG A 215 -17.69 -7.22 11.81
N SER A 216 -17.62 -8.36 12.48
CA SER A 216 -17.64 -9.69 11.86
C SER A 216 -18.67 -10.53 12.60
N GLN A 217 -19.51 -11.25 11.87
CA GLN A 217 -20.48 -12.17 12.44
C GLN A 217 -20.41 -13.50 11.71
N THR A 218 -20.50 -14.60 12.45
CA THR A 218 -20.48 -15.97 11.91
C THR A 218 -21.77 -16.69 12.23
N PHE A 219 -22.20 -17.53 11.30
CA PHE A 219 -23.42 -18.32 11.37
C PHE A 219 -23.11 -19.79 11.13
N LEU A 220 -23.91 -20.66 11.72
CA LEU A 220 -23.92 -22.10 11.53
C LEU A 220 -25.37 -22.52 11.34
N LEU A 221 -25.71 -23.08 10.17
CA LEU A 221 -27.10 -23.45 9.83
C LEU A 221 -28.07 -22.26 9.95
N GLY A 222 -27.63 -21.07 9.54
CA GLY A 222 -28.39 -19.82 9.60
C GLY A 222 -28.52 -19.20 11.00
N GLU A 223 -27.97 -19.80 12.05
CA GLU A 223 -28.02 -19.30 13.42
C GLU A 223 -26.67 -18.72 13.85
N PRO A 224 -26.63 -17.59 14.58
CA PRO A 224 -25.37 -17.00 15.03
C PRO A 224 -24.56 -17.98 15.90
N PHE A 225 -23.28 -18.15 15.58
CA PHE A 225 -22.43 -19.16 16.22
C PHE A 225 -20.98 -18.68 16.42
N SER A 226 -20.44 -18.83 17.62
CA SER A 226 -19.04 -18.48 17.93
C SER A 226 -18.11 -19.69 17.74
N PHE A 227 -17.28 -19.64 16.68
CA PHE A 227 -16.27 -20.69 16.40
C PHE A 227 -14.96 -20.52 17.19
N SER A 228 -14.76 -19.37 17.83
CA SER A 228 -13.58 -19.05 18.64
C SER A 228 -13.97 -18.40 19.96
N VAL A 229 -13.00 -18.25 20.86
CA VAL A 229 -13.15 -17.51 22.12
C VAL A 229 -13.20 -16.00 21.81
N GLY A 230 -14.10 -15.29 22.49
CA GLY A 230 -14.22 -13.83 22.39
C GLY A 230 -15.52 -13.32 21.76
N PRO A 231 -15.95 -13.80 20.57
CA PRO A 231 -17.22 -13.39 19.96
C PRO A 231 -18.44 -13.69 20.85
N GLU A 232 -19.40 -12.78 20.86
CA GLU A 232 -20.68 -12.90 21.56
C GLU A 232 -21.78 -13.16 20.54
N ASP A 233 -22.51 -14.28 20.67
CA ASP A 233 -23.50 -14.73 19.67
C ASP A 233 -22.93 -14.73 18.23
N GLY A 234 -21.71 -15.26 18.05
CA GLY A 234 -21.00 -15.27 16.77
C GLY A 234 -20.48 -13.92 16.30
N GLU A 235 -20.65 -12.85 17.08
CA GLU A 235 -20.33 -11.48 16.68
C GLU A 235 -19.06 -10.94 17.35
N SER A 236 -18.18 -10.36 16.55
CA SER A 236 -16.99 -9.62 16.96
C SER A 236 -17.03 -8.19 16.42
N LYS A 237 -17.00 -7.22 17.32
CA LYS A 237 -16.91 -5.79 17.01
C LYS A 237 -15.61 -5.22 17.58
N VAL A 238 -14.85 -4.51 16.75
CA VAL A 238 -13.67 -3.78 17.22
C VAL A 238 -13.68 -2.35 16.69
N THR A 239 -13.29 -1.43 17.56
CA THR A 239 -12.90 -0.07 17.19
C THR A 239 -11.41 0.03 17.36
N VAL A 240 -10.66 0.33 16.30
CA VAL A 240 -9.19 0.31 16.36
C VAL A 240 -8.64 1.67 15.96
N LEU A 241 -7.87 2.28 16.85
CA LEU A 241 -7.02 3.43 16.51
C LEU A 241 -5.67 2.92 16.04
N ARG A 242 -5.29 3.24 14.80
CA ARG A 242 -4.00 2.83 14.22
C ARG A 242 -3.11 4.02 13.98
N PHE A 243 -1.89 3.96 14.51
CA PHE A 243 -0.84 4.95 14.29
C PHE A 243 0.31 4.32 13.53
N SER A 244 0.61 4.83 12.33
CA SER A 244 1.63 4.25 11.45
C SER A 244 2.71 5.25 11.08
N GLN A 245 3.93 4.75 10.95
CA GLN A 245 5.08 5.47 10.41
C GLN A 245 5.52 4.75 9.15
N ASP A 246 5.47 5.45 8.02
CA ASP A 246 5.88 4.94 6.72
C ASP A 246 7.19 5.61 6.32
N TRP A 247 8.18 4.81 5.90
CA TRP A 247 9.45 5.31 5.39
C TRP A 247 9.79 4.63 4.06
N ILE A 248 10.29 5.41 3.12
CA ILE A 248 10.86 4.92 1.86
C ILE A 248 12.13 5.70 1.53
N ASP A 249 13.14 4.97 1.07
CA ASP A 249 14.41 5.50 0.58
C ASP A 249 14.75 4.90 -0.79
N ARG A 250 15.07 5.79 -1.72
CA ARG A 250 15.42 5.57 -3.12
C ARG A 250 16.67 6.39 -3.49
N SER A 251 17.45 6.82 -2.49
CA SER A 251 18.67 7.61 -2.70
C SER A 251 19.75 6.86 -3.49
N SER A 252 19.70 5.52 -3.51
CA SER A 252 20.57 4.68 -4.34
C SER A 252 19.84 4.23 -5.60
N PRO A 253 20.46 4.35 -6.80
CA PRO A 253 19.85 3.90 -8.05
C PRO A 253 19.67 2.38 -8.12
N SER A 254 20.43 1.63 -7.33
CA SER A 254 20.39 0.16 -7.29
C SER A 254 19.63 -0.38 -6.08
N ARG A 255 19.08 0.47 -5.21
CA ARG A 255 18.46 0.02 -3.95
C ARG A 255 17.25 0.87 -3.56
N ILE A 256 16.15 0.19 -3.25
CA ILE A 256 14.96 0.78 -2.63
C ILE A 256 14.72 0.08 -1.30
N LEU A 257 14.56 0.87 -0.25
CA LEU A 257 14.16 0.41 1.07
C LEU A 257 12.79 0.98 1.40
N ALA A 258 11.90 0.17 1.93
CA ALA A 258 10.63 0.62 2.47
C ALA A 258 10.40 -0.05 3.83
N ALA A 259 9.89 0.71 4.79
CA ALA A 259 9.53 0.21 6.10
C ALA A 259 8.21 0.83 6.57
N ARG A 260 7.41 0.03 7.26
CA ARG A 260 6.21 0.47 7.96
C ARG A 260 6.23 -0.08 9.38
N SER A 261 5.92 0.79 10.34
CA SER A 261 5.65 0.42 11.73
C SER A 261 4.25 0.92 12.07
N GLN A 262 3.36 0.03 12.50
CA GLN A 262 1.99 0.36 12.84
C GLN A 262 1.66 -0.13 14.24
N PHE A 263 1.18 0.76 15.08
CA PHE A 263 0.62 0.45 16.39
C PHE A 263 -0.89 0.47 16.29
N SER A 264 -1.55 -0.58 16.74
CA SER A 264 -3.00 -0.71 16.76
C SER A 264 -3.47 -0.79 18.20
N PHE A 265 -4.43 0.06 18.55
CA PHE A 265 -5.03 0.11 19.88
C PHE A 265 -6.53 -0.18 19.73
N GLY A 266 -6.95 -1.36 20.19
CA GLY A 266 -8.35 -1.73 20.34
C GLY A 266 -9.00 -0.90 21.45
N LEU A 267 -10.05 -0.17 21.10
CA LEU A 267 -10.77 0.75 21.97
C LEU A 267 -12.11 0.15 22.37
N GLY A 268 -12.48 0.32 23.63
CA GLY A 268 -13.83 0.01 24.13
C GLY A 268 -14.87 1.06 23.74
N ALA A 269 -14.99 1.39 22.46
CA ALA A 269 -15.90 2.39 21.91
C ALA A 269 -16.76 1.81 20.78
N PHE A 270 -17.88 2.45 20.47
CA PHE A 270 -18.83 2.03 19.43
C PHE A 270 -19.26 0.56 19.55
N ASP A 271 -19.65 0.15 20.75
CA ASP A 271 -20.13 -1.21 21.06
C ASP A 271 -19.14 -2.31 20.67
N ALA A 272 -17.83 -2.06 20.85
CA ALA A 272 -16.81 -3.10 20.74
C ALA A 272 -17.12 -4.28 21.68
N THR A 273 -16.81 -5.50 21.23
CA THR A 273 -16.97 -6.73 22.03
C THR A 273 -16.04 -6.67 23.23
N ILE A 274 -16.60 -6.58 24.44
CA ILE A 274 -15.84 -6.46 25.69
C ILE A 274 -16.39 -7.48 26.67
N ASN A 275 -15.58 -8.48 27.02
CA ASN A 275 -15.97 -9.51 27.97
C ASN A 275 -14.78 -10.01 28.79
N ASN A 276 -15.05 -11.02 29.63
CA ASN A 276 -14.08 -11.57 30.58
C ASN A 276 -13.37 -12.81 30.04
N SER A 277 -13.44 -13.08 28.73
CA SER A 277 -12.80 -14.26 28.13
C SER A 277 -11.28 -14.15 28.04
N GLY A 278 -10.74 -12.91 28.08
CA GLY A 278 -9.33 -12.63 27.81
C GLY A 278 -9.01 -12.39 26.33
N THR A 279 -9.96 -12.64 25.42
CA THR A 279 -9.88 -12.35 23.99
C THR A 279 -11.03 -11.42 23.63
N ASP A 280 -10.79 -10.11 23.59
CA ASP A 280 -11.83 -9.12 23.35
C ASP A 280 -11.36 -7.97 22.43
N GLY A 281 -12.20 -6.95 22.23
CA GLY A 281 -11.92 -5.82 21.36
C GLY A 281 -10.93 -4.80 21.93
N ARG A 282 -10.39 -5.01 23.14
CA ARG A 282 -9.37 -4.16 23.78
C ARG A 282 -8.03 -4.87 23.73
N PHE A 283 -7.17 -4.40 22.85
CA PHE A 283 -5.87 -5.01 22.63
C PHE A 283 -4.85 -3.95 22.19
N PHE A 284 -3.60 -4.32 22.25
CA PHE A 284 -2.49 -3.65 21.60
C PHE A 284 -1.83 -4.61 20.62
N SER A 285 -1.56 -4.17 19.40
CA SER A 285 -0.71 -4.92 18.48
C SER A 285 0.25 -4.01 17.72
N TRP A 286 1.43 -4.53 17.43
CA TRP A 286 2.42 -3.88 16.57
C TRP A 286 2.62 -4.70 15.31
N LEU A 287 2.49 -4.05 14.15
CA LEU A 287 2.80 -4.61 12.84
C LEU A 287 4.04 -3.91 12.27
N GLY A 288 5.09 -4.67 12.05
CA GLY A 288 6.32 -4.25 11.38
C GLY A 288 6.42 -4.85 9.98
N GLN A 289 6.68 -4.02 8.98
CA GLN A 289 6.91 -4.46 7.60
C GLN A 289 8.18 -3.83 7.06
N PHE A 290 9.01 -4.62 6.40
CA PHE A 290 10.24 -4.16 5.77
C PHE A 290 10.38 -4.79 4.38
N GLN A 291 10.78 -3.98 3.40
CA GLN A 291 11.05 -4.42 2.04
C GLN A 291 12.36 -3.82 1.53
N LEU A 292 13.21 -4.68 0.98
CA LEU A 292 14.41 -4.31 0.25
C LEU A 292 14.27 -4.77 -1.20
N VAL A 293 14.48 -3.86 -2.14
CA VAL A 293 14.66 -4.16 -3.56
C VAL A 293 16.09 -3.76 -3.91
N GLN A 294 16.92 -4.73 -4.26
CA GLN A 294 18.34 -4.52 -4.57
C GLN A 294 18.65 -5.04 -5.97
N GLN A 295 19.13 -4.17 -6.85
CA GLN A 295 19.71 -4.58 -8.11
C GLN A 295 21.06 -5.27 -7.85
N LEU A 296 21.15 -6.56 -8.19
CA LEU A 296 22.37 -7.37 -8.06
C LEU A 296 23.25 -7.29 -9.32
N SER A 297 22.61 -7.13 -10.47
CA SER A 297 23.23 -6.94 -11.79
C SER A 297 22.32 -6.04 -12.64
N PRO A 298 22.75 -5.53 -13.80
CA PRO A 298 21.90 -4.70 -14.66
C PRO A 298 20.53 -5.29 -15.00
N ARG A 299 20.38 -6.63 -14.93
CA ARG A 299 19.11 -7.33 -15.20
C ARG A 299 18.52 -8.01 -13.97
N THR A 300 19.32 -8.38 -12.98
CA THR A 300 18.88 -9.20 -11.85
C THR A 300 18.52 -8.34 -10.65
N THR A 301 17.35 -8.58 -10.06
CA THR A 301 16.88 -7.86 -8.88
C THR A 301 16.56 -8.84 -7.75
N LEU A 302 17.12 -8.59 -6.57
CA LEU A 302 16.77 -9.24 -5.31
C LEU A 302 15.63 -8.47 -4.65
N ILE A 303 14.64 -9.19 -4.14
CA ILE A 303 13.57 -8.66 -3.32
C ILE A 303 13.56 -9.44 -2.02
N THR A 304 13.59 -8.73 -0.90
CA THR A 304 13.45 -9.29 0.43
C THR A 304 12.30 -8.60 1.12
N GLN A 305 11.41 -9.36 1.76
CA GLN A 305 10.33 -8.83 2.58
C GLN A 305 10.35 -9.50 3.95
N ILE A 306 10.05 -8.72 4.98
CA ILE A 306 9.87 -9.21 6.36
C ILE A 306 8.57 -8.59 6.88
N ASN A 307 7.68 -9.41 7.43
CA ASN A 307 6.49 -8.95 8.12
C ASN A 307 6.43 -9.59 9.50
N ALA A 308 6.06 -8.82 10.52
CA ALA A 308 5.89 -9.32 11.87
C ALA A 308 4.70 -8.64 12.54
N GLN A 309 3.88 -9.43 13.24
CA GLN A 309 2.87 -8.93 14.16
C GLN A 309 3.21 -9.43 15.56
N LEU A 310 3.29 -8.52 16.53
CA LEU A 310 3.55 -8.82 17.93
C LEU A 310 2.51 -8.15 18.82
N THR A 311 2.02 -8.89 19.80
CA THR A 311 1.03 -8.43 20.79
C THR A 311 1.21 -9.21 22.10
N PRO A 312 1.03 -8.56 23.26
CA PRO A 312 0.92 -9.28 24.53
C PRO A 312 -0.48 -9.85 24.77
N ASP A 313 -1.47 -9.49 23.95
CA ASP A 313 -2.89 -9.77 24.14
C ASP A 313 -3.37 -10.91 23.24
N SER A 314 -4.47 -11.58 23.61
CA SER A 314 -5.14 -12.50 22.70
C SER A 314 -6.14 -11.74 21.83
N LEU A 315 -6.08 -11.96 20.52
CA LEU A 315 -6.82 -11.18 19.53
C LEU A 315 -8.06 -11.93 19.05
N LEU A 316 -9.14 -11.17 18.82
CA LEU A 316 -10.27 -11.65 18.02
C LEU A 316 -9.80 -12.01 16.60
N SER A 317 -10.41 -13.03 15.99
CA SER A 317 -9.95 -13.61 14.71
C SER A 317 -9.71 -12.59 13.59
N LEU A 318 -10.50 -11.52 13.56
CA LEU A 318 -10.40 -10.44 12.57
C LEU A 318 -9.11 -9.59 12.69
N GLU A 319 -8.40 -9.60 13.81
CA GLU A 319 -7.12 -8.91 14.04
C GLU A 319 -5.91 -9.85 14.10
N ARG A 320 -6.12 -11.17 13.95
CA ARG A 320 -5.03 -12.15 13.96
C ARG A 320 -4.16 -12.06 12.72
N PHE A 321 -2.90 -12.45 12.87
CA PHE A 321 -1.92 -12.52 11.80
C PHE A 321 -2.07 -13.82 11.02
N SER A 322 -2.05 -13.74 9.69
CA SER A 322 -2.21 -14.89 8.80
C SER A 322 -0.93 -15.16 8.00
N ILE A 323 -0.53 -16.44 7.93
CA ILE A 323 0.62 -16.92 7.17
C ILE A 323 0.20 -18.12 6.31
N GLY A 324 0.64 -18.15 5.06
CA GLY A 324 0.30 -19.16 4.06
C GLY A 324 -0.46 -18.55 2.87
N GLY A 325 -0.12 -18.96 1.66
CA GLY A 325 -0.71 -18.47 0.41
C GLY A 325 0.25 -17.62 -0.43
N VAL A 326 -0.27 -17.09 -1.55
CA VAL A 326 0.54 -16.51 -2.64
C VAL A 326 1.36 -15.28 -2.24
N ASP A 327 0.88 -14.51 -1.26
CA ASP A 327 1.46 -13.24 -0.81
C ASP A 327 2.30 -13.38 0.47
N THR A 328 2.31 -14.57 1.09
CA THR A 328 3.11 -14.85 2.29
C THR A 328 4.07 -16.01 2.03
N ILE A 329 3.60 -17.26 2.13
CA ILE A 329 4.40 -18.47 1.94
C ILE A 329 3.68 -19.37 0.94
N LYS A 330 4.17 -19.33 -0.31
CA LYS A 330 3.68 -20.17 -1.42
C LYS A 330 3.97 -21.63 -1.11
N GLY A 331 3.23 -22.55 -1.74
CA GLY A 331 3.31 -23.98 -1.40
C GLY A 331 2.36 -24.39 -0.28
N TYR A 332 1.75 -23.43 0.42
CA TYR A 332 0.72 -23.63 1.43
C TYR A 332 -0.58 -22.94 0.99
N ARG A 333 -1.73 -23.41 1.49
CA ARG A 333 -3.03 -22.75 1.22
C ARG A 333 -3.10 -21.38 1.89
N GLN A 334 -3.96 -20.52 1.36
CA GLN A 334 -4.25 -19.22 1.95
C GLN A 334 -4.76 -19.38 3.40
N ASN A 335 -4.17 -18.60 4.31
CA ASN A 335 -4.46 -18.62 5.75
C ASN A 335 -4.16 -19.96 6.44
N GLN A 336 -3.07 -20.62 6.04
CA GLN A 336 -2.63 -21.89 6.64
C GLN A 336 -2.43 -21.81 8.15
N LEU A 337 -1.83 -20.72 8.64
CA LEU A 337 -1.63 -20.41 10.05
C LEU A 337 -2.30 -19.08 10.35
N VAL A 338 -3.14 -19.05 11.38
CA VAL A 338 -3.79 -17.82 11.87
C VAL A 338 -3.59 -17.76 13.38
N ALA A 339 -2.88 -16.74 13.86
CA ALA A 339 -2.51 -16.62 15.28
C ALA A 339 -2.39 -15.16 15.73
N ASP A 340 -2.29 -14.93 17.04
CA ASP A 340 -2.12 -13.59 17.62
C ASP A 340 -0.83 -12.92 17.13
N ASN A 341 0.26 -13.69 17.10
CA ASN A 341 1.60 -13.25 16.74
C ASN A 341 2.15 -14.03 15.56
N GLY A 342 3.09 -13.42 14.83
CA GLY A 342 3.90 -14.15 13.88
C GLY A 342 4.97 -13.30 13.22
N ILE A 343 5.93 -13.99 12.60
CA ILE A 343 6.96 -13.39 11.78
C ILE A 343 7.15 -14.22 10.52
N LEU A 344 7.25 -13.56 9.37
CA LEU A 344 7.56 -14.19 8.10
C LEU A 344 8.62 -13.39 7.35
N GLY A 345 9.44 -14.12 6.59
CA GLY A 345 10.45 -13.58 5.70
C GLY A 345 10.37 -14.22 4.32
N SER A 346 10.55 -13.41 3.28
CA SER A 346 10.66 -13.88 1.91
C SER A 346 11.92 -13.33 1.26
N VAL A 347 12.56 -14.16 0.44
CA VAL A 347 13.66 -13.75 -0.45
C VAL A 347 13.35 -14.27 -1.84
N GLN A 348 13.32 -13.38 -2.82
CA GLN A 348 13.05 -13.68 -4.23
C GLN A 348 14.08 -13.01 -5.12
N VAL A 349 14.58 -13.73 -6.12
CA VAL A 349 15.48 -13.17 -7.14
C VAL A 349 14.76 -13.15 -8.47
N ARG A 350 14.58 -11.97 -9.07
CA ARG A 350 13.98 -11.80 -10.40
C ARG A 350 15.06 -11.75 -11.47
N ILE A 351 14.96 -12.65 -12.43
CA ILE A 351 15.92 -12.86 -13.52
C ILE A 351 15.17 -12.76 -14.85
N PRO A 352 15.30 -11.64 -15.58
CA PRO A 352 14.77 -11.51 -16.92
C PRO A 352 15.44 -12.48 -17.89
N LEU A 353 14.64 -13.19 -18.67
CA LEU A 353 15.10 -14.16 -19.67
C LEU A 353 15.16 -13.57 -21.09
N THR A 354 14.57 -12.39 -21.27
CA THR A 354 14.50 -11.67 -22.55
C THR A 354 15.20 -10.31 -22.47
N SER A 355 15.49 -9.70 -23.63
CA SER A 355 16.06 -8.34 -23.70
C SER A 355 15.11 -7.28 -23.14
N ASP A 356 13.82 -7.45 -23.39
CA ASP A 356 12.79 -6.72 -22.67
C ASP A 356 12.62 -7.37 -21.29
N PRO A 357 12.90 -6.65 -20.19
CA PRO A 357 12.85 -7.24 -18.87
C PRO A 357 11.43 -7.59 -18.40
N THR A 358 10.39 -7.00 -18.98
CA THR A 358 8.99 -7.23 -18.57
C THR A 358 8.36 -8.46 -19.21
N ARG A 359 8.86 -8.84 -20.39
CA ARG A 359 8.26 -9.89 -21.22
C ARG A 359 8.35 -11.27 -20.60
N LEU A 360 9.48 -11.62 -19.98
CA LEU A 360 9.64 -12.90 -19.30
C LEU A 360 10.70 -12.84 -18.19
N GLN A 361 10.30 -13.22 -16.98
CA GLN A 361 11.19 -13.31 -15.82
C GLN A 361 11.01 -14.65 -15.10
N LEU A 362 12.13 -15.23 -14.70
CA LEU A 362 12.18 -16.30 -13.71
C LEU A 362 12.34 -15.70 -12.31
N ALA A 363 11.67 -16.26 -11.32
CA ALA A 363 11.66 -15.75 -9.96
C ALA A 363 11.80 -16.87 -8.91
N PRO A 364 12.99 -17.50 -8.75
CA PRO A 364 13.23 -18.38 -7.61
C PRO A 364 13.01 -17.65 -6.28
N PHE A 365 12.44 -18.34 -5.31
CA PHE A 365 12.14 -17.79 -3.98
C PHE A 365 12.33 -18.80 -2.86
N PHE A 366 12.59 -18.28 -1.67
CA PHE A 366 12.55 -18.99 -0.39
C PHE A 366 11.74 -18.17 0.62
N GLU A 367 10.84 -18.82 1.33
CA GLU A 367 9.89 -18.19 2.23
C GLU A 367 9.78 -19.01 3.52
N ILE A 368 9.72 -18.35 4.67
CA ILE A 368 9.61 -19.01 5.99
C ILE A 368 8.83 -18.12 6.94
N GLY A 369 8.04 -18.73 7.82
CA GLY A 369 7.34 -17.99 8.85
C GLY A 369 6.89 -18.87 10.01
N THR A 370 6.70 -18.22 11.15
CA THR A 370 6.21 -18.84 12.37
C THR A 370 5.12 -17.99 13.01
N ALA A 371 4.17 -18.64 13.66
CA ALA A 371 3.01 -18.04 14.29
C ALA A 371 2.75 -18.71 15.64
N TRP A 372 2.31 -17.92 16.63
CA TRP A 372 2.02 -18.40 17.99
C TRP A 372 0.91 -17.56 18.64
N ASN A 373 0.22 -18.14 19.59
CA ASN A 373 -0.89 -17.53 20.33
C ASN A 373 -0.47 -17.15 21.74
N ASN A 374 -1.22 -16.24 22.36
CA ASN A 374 -1.00 -15.86 23.75
C ASN A 374 -1.85 -16.70 24.72
N LEU A 375 -3.17 -16.79 24.47
CA LEU A 375 -4.11 -17.51 25.33
C LEU A 375 -4.56 -18.84 24.73
N ASP A 376 -4.89 -18.84 23.44
CA ASP A 376 -5.25 -20.06 22.70
C ASP A 376 -4.02 -20.98 22.56
N PRO A 377 -4.23 -22.30 22.37
CA PRO A 377 -3.15 -23.19 21.98
C PRO A 377 -2.46 -22.70 20.70
N ASP A 378 -1.14 -22.89 20.63
CA ASP A 378 -0.41 -22.64 19.39
C ASP A 378 -0.93 -23.53 18.26
N PRO A 379 -0.84 -23.08 16.99
CA PRO A 379 -1.12 -23.94 15.86
C PRO A 379 -0.24 -25.20 15.92
N ASP A 380 -0.82 -26.38 15.62
CA ASP A 380 -0.10 -27.67 15.63
C ASP A 380 1.22 -27.62 14.85
N LEU A 381 1.26 -26.82 13.78
CA LEU A 381 2.44 -26.48 13.01
C LEU A 381 2.75 -24.99 13.15
N ALA A 382 3.46 -24.62 14.21
CA ALA A 382 3.81 -23.22 14.47
C ALA A 382 4.80 -22.62 13.44
N THR A 383 5.44 -23.43 12.58
CA THR A 383 6.40 -22.95 11.56
C THR A 383 6.17 -23.66 10.23
N ILE A 384 6.16 -22.88 9.14
CA ILE A 384 6.08 -23.37 7.76
C ILE A 384 7.14 -22.68 6.89
N ALA A 385 7.61 -23.37 5.86
CA ALA A 385 8.66 -22.87 4.98
C ALA A 385 8.54 -23.47 3.58
N SER A 386 8.87 -22.71 2.54
CA SER A 386 8.86 -23.21 1.17
C SER A 386 10.03 -22.72 0.33
N LEU A 387 10.33 -23.50 -0.70
CA LEU A 387 11.23 -23.13 -1.78
C LEU A 387 10.48 -23.29 -3.10
N GLY A 388 10.66 -22.38 -4.03
CA GLY A 388 9.97 -22.50 -5.30
C GLY A 388 10.52 -21.62 -6.40
N VAL A 389 9.80 -21.62 -7.51
CA VAL A 389 10.12 -20.84 -8.68
C VAL A 389 8.86 -20.23 -9.27
N GLY A 390 8.95 -18.94 -9.58
CA GLY A 390 7.94 -18.18 -10.29
C GLY A 390 8.31 -17.92 -11.74
N LEU A 391 7.30 -17.80 -12.58
CA LEU A 391 7.35 -17.26 -13.93
C LEU A 391 6.47 -16.01 -13.96
N ARG A 392 7.02 -14.90 -14.44
CA ARG A 392 6.28 -13.64 -14.64
C ARG A 392 6.42 -13.21 -16.08
N SER A 393 5.33 -12.78 -16.70
CA SER A 393 5.33 -12.39 -18.09
C SER A 393 4.28 -11.32 -18.35
N GLN A 394 4.70 -10.20 -18.93
CA GLN A 394 3.80 -9.29 -19.61
C GLN A 394 3.71 -9.73 -21.08
N ILE A 395 2.65 -10.47 -21.42
CA ILE A 395 2.50 -11.11 -22.74
C ILE A 395 2.24 -10.04 -23.81
N ILE A 396 1.33 -9.13 -23.50
CA ILE A 396 1.00 -7.92 -24.25
C ILE A 396 0.90 -6.76 -23.26
N SER A 397 0.95 -5.52 -23.76
CA SER A 397 0.78 -4.34 -22.91
C SER A 397 -0.53 -4.43 -22.12
N GLY A 398 -0.43 -4.25 -20.81
CA GLY A 398 -1.56 -4.33 -19.88
C GLY A 398 -1.98 -5.74 -19.45
N LEU A 399 -1.46 -6.82 -20.05
CA LEU A 399 -1.76 -8.21 -19.65
C LEU A 399 -0.58 -8.86 -18.91
N ASP A 400 -0.72 -8.97 -17.59
CA ASP A 400 0.27 -9.57 -16.70
C ASP A 400 -0.14 -11.00 -16.30
N LEU A 401 0.80 -11.94 -16.50
CA LEU A 401 0.70 -13.32 -16.06
C LEU A 401 1.76 -13.61 -14.99
N ARG A 402 1.34 -14.29 -13.93
CA ARG A 402 2.20 -14.85 -12.90
C ARG A 402 1.81 -16.31 -12.68
N LEU A 403 2.81 -17.18 -12.63
CA LEU A 403 2.68 -18.58 -12.27
C LEU A 403 3.78 -18.87 -11.26
N ASP A 404 3.45 -19.37 -10.07
CA ASP A 404 4.44 -19.82 -9.08
C ASP A 404 4.19 -21.27 -8.71
N TYR A 405 5.28 -22.02 -8.54
CA TYR A 405 5.25 -23.35 -7.94
C TYR A 405 6.12 -23.35 -6.69
N GLY A 406 5.48 -23.54 -5.54
CA GLY A 406 6.12 -23.61 -4.22
C GLY A 406 6.11 -25.04 -3.69
N ILE A 407 7.27 -25.52 -3.26
CA ILE A 407 7.43 -26.82 -2.63
C ILE A 407 7.45 -26.60 -1.11
N PRO A 408 6.45 -27.10 -0.36
CA PRO A 408 6.47 -27.02 1.10
C PRO A 408 7.64 -27.86 1.63
N LEU A 409 8.45 -27.28 2.52
CA LEU A 409 9.58 -27.94 3.16
C LEU A 409 9.19 -28.58 4.50
N ILE A 410 8.05 -28.15 5.06
CA ILE A 410 7.42 -28.71 6.25
C ILE A 410 6.06 -29.22 5.82
N GLU A 411 5.84 -30.52 5.97
CA GLU A 411 4.58 -31.17 5.58
C GLU A 411 3.43 -30.70 6.48
N VAL A 412 2.30 -30.43 5.84
CA VAL A 412 1.02 -30.16 6.50
C VAL A 412 0.05 -31.21 6.02
N ASN A 413 -0.79 -31.70 6.91
CA ASN A 413 -1.90 -32.58 6.56
C ASN A 413 -3.00 -31.77 5.86
N ASN A 414 -2.77 -31.39 4.60
CA ASN A 414 -3.80 -30.79 3.77
C ASN A 414 -4.79 -31.89 3.36
N ARG A 415 -6.08 -31.69 3.65
CA ARG A 415 -7.14 -32.63 3.25
C ARG A 415 -7.66 -32.37 1.84
N GLY A 416 -7.49 -31.15 1.32
CA GLY A 416 -7.95 -30.74 0.00
C GLY A 416 -6.98 -31.03 -1.14
N ASN A 417 -7.46 -30.84 -2.38
CA ASN A 417 -6.73 -31.11 -3.63
C ASN A 417 -6.65 -29.86 -4.53
N SER A 418 -6.85 -28.66 -3.99
CA SER A 418 -6.82 -27.42 -4.77
C SER A 418 -5.44 -27.17 -5.40
N LEU A 419 -5.38 -26.29 -6.41
CA LEU A 419 -4.10 -25.91 -7.02
C LEU A 419 -3.10 -25.37 -6.00
N GLN A 420 -3.56 -24.54 -5.06
CA GLN A 420 -2.71 -23.95 -4.02
C GLN A 420 -2.16 -25.00 -3.04
N GLU A 421 -2.98 -25.98 -2.65
CA GLU A 421 -2.58 -27.09 -1.78
C GLU A 421 -1.59 -28.04 -2.46
N ASN A 422 -1.63 -28.10 -3.80
CA ASN A 422 -0.60 -28.75 -4.63
C ASN A 422 0.60 -27.84 -4.95
N GLY A 423 0.67 -26.66 -4.33
CA GLY A 423 1.77 -25.71 -4.46
C GLY A 423 1.76 -24.81 -5.69
N PHE A 424 0.71 -24.87 -6.52
CA PHE A 424 0.55 -24.03 -7.70
C PHE A 424 -0.25 -22.76 -7.41
N HIS A 425 0.33 -21.61 -7.76
CA HIS A 425 -0.28 -20.29 -7.62
C HIS A 425 -0.24 -19.59 -8.98
N PHE A 426 -1.29 -18.83 -9.30
CA PHE A 426 -1.36 -18.05 -10.52
C PHE A 426 -2.12 -16.75 -10.32
N SER A 427 -1.79 -15.77 -11.17
CA SER A 427 -2.63 -14.60 -11.38
C SER A 427 -2.54 -14.14 -12.83
N VAL A 428 -3.68 -13.77 -13.39
CA VAL A 428 -3.80 -13.10 -14.68
C VAL A 428 -4.48 -11.76 -14.42
N ALA A 429 -3.89 -10.66 -14.86
CA ALA A 429 -4.46 -9.33 -14.72
C ALA A 429 -4.42 -8.59 -16.06
N TYR A 430 -5.52 -7.93 -16.41
CA TYR A 430 -5.60 -7.06 -17.58
C TYR A 430 -6.05 -5.66 -17.17
N GLN A 431 -5.21 -4.67 -17.47
CA GLN A 431 -5.50 -3.25 -17.31
C GLN A 431 -5.06 -2.49 -18.58
N PRO A 432 -5.99 -2.02 -19.42
CA PRO A 432 -5.70 -1.32 -20.67
C PRO A 432 -5.12 0.09 -20.49
#